data_AF-A0A212CVU8-F1
#
_entry.id   AF-A0A212CVU8-F1
#
_cell.length_a   1.000
_cell.length_b   1.000
_cell.length_c   1.000
_cell.angle_alpha   90.00
_cell.angle_beta   90.00
_cell.angle_gamma   90.00
#
_symmetry.space_group_name_H-M   'P 1'
#
loop_
_entity.id
_entity.type
_entity.pdbx_description
1 polymer ?
#
loop_
_entity_poly.entity_id
_entity_poly.type
_entity_poly.pdbx_seq_one_letter_code
_entity_poly.pdbx_strand_id
1 'polypeptide(L)'
;VCGCCGALRPRYKRLVDNIFPEDPEDGLVKTNMEKLTFYALSAPEKLDRIGAYLSERLIRDVGRHRYGYVCIAMEALDQLLMACHCQSINLFVESFLKMVAKLLESEKPNLQILGTN
;
A
#
# COMPACT_ATOMS: atom_id res chain seq x y z
N VAL A 1 6.94 24.58 7.84
CA VAL A 1 5.54 24.75 7.40
C VAL A 1 5.56 25.64 6.15
N CYS A 2 5.30 25.08 4.96
CA CYS A 2 5.24 25.85 3.70
C CYS A 2 3.97 25.43 2.96
N GLY A 3 2.99 26.35 2.95
CA GLY A 3 1.60 26.13 2.55
C GLY A 3 1.28 26.34 1.07
N CYS A 4 2.23 26.16 0.16
CA CYS A 4 2.00 26.37 -1.29
C CYS A 4 2.26 25.15 -2.17
N CYS A 5 2.57 23.97 -1.61
CA CYS A 5 2.96 22.77 -2.37
C CYS A 5 1.82 21.76 -2.60
N GLY A 6 0.57 22.11 -2.22
CA GLY A 6 -0.59 21.28 -2.49
C GLY A 6 -0.79 21.07 -4.00
N ALA A 7 -0.69 22.14 -4.79
CA ALA A 7 -1.04 22.18 -6.21
C ALA A 7 -0.15 21.33 -7.14
N LEU A 8 1.11 21.04 -6.78
CA LEU A 8 2.03 20.25 -7.62
C LEU A 8 2.00 18.73 -7.34
N ARG A 9 1.36 18.26 -6.26
CA ARG A 9 1.30 16.82 -5.99
C ARG A 9 0.44 16.12 -7.04
N PRO A 10 0.99 15.15 -7.80
CA PRO A 10 0.23 14.39 -8.78
C PRO A 10 -1.02 13.77 -8.16
N ARG A 11 -2.13 13.79 -8.91
CA ARG A 11 -3.45 13.33 -8.43
C ARG A 11 -3.40 11.93 -7.81
N TYR A 12 -2.63 11.01 -8.39
CA TYR A 12 -2.48 9.64 -7.90
C TYR A 12 -1.86 9.58 -6.49
N LYS A 13 -0.88 10.43 -6.17
CA LYS A 13 -0.25 10.46 -4.83
C LYS A 13 -1.24 10.91 -3.76
N ARG A 14 -2.11 11.88 -4.09
CA ARG A 14 -3.16 12.33 -3.17
C ARG A 14 -4.20 11.24 -2.92
N LEU A 15 -4.60 10.52 -3.97
CA LEU A 15 -5.54 9.41 -3.84
C LEU A 15 -4.97 8.29 -2.96
N VAL A 16 -3.70 7.93 -3.15
CA VAL A 16 -3.02 6.96 -2.29
C VAL A 16 -2.93 7.46 -0.87
N ASP A 17 -2.51 8.70 -0.63
CA ASP A 17 -2.37 9.22 0.74
C ASP A 17 -3.73 9.25 1.48
N ASN A 18 -4.84 9.46 0.77
CA ASN A 18 -6.18 9.49 1.36
C ASN A 18 -6.69 8.12 1.84
N ILE A 19 -6.09 7.01 1.41
CA ILE A 19 -6.50 5.68 1.91
C ILE A 19 -5.93 5.39 3.30
N PHE A 20 -4.90 6.15 3.72
CA PHE A 20 -4.27 6.01 5.02
C PHE A 20 -4.98 6.92 6.03
N PRO A 21 -5.49 6.38 7.14
CA PRO A 21 -6.07 7.15 8.23
C PRO A 21 -5.00 7.91 9.04
N GLU A 22 -5.44 8.79 9.94
CA GLU A 22 -4.56 9.44 10.90
C GLU A 22 -4.01 8.44 11.92
N ASP A 23 -4.85 7.53 12.42
CA ASP A 23 -4.48 6.42 13.30
C ASP A 23 -4.43 5.08 12.54
N PRO A 24 -3.32 4.31 12.60
CA PRO A 24 -3.26 3.02 11.93
C PRO A 24 -4.27 1.97 12.43
N GLU A 25 -4.88 2.14 13.62
CA GLU A 25 -5.92 1.23 14.12
C GLU A 25 -7.27 1.42 13.41
N ASP A 26 -7.52 2.59 12.81
CA ASP A 26 -8.74 2.85 12.03
C ASP A 26 -8.80 2.00 10.74
N GLY A 27 -7.66 1.46 10.31
CA GLY A 27 -7.55 0.60 9.14
C GLY A 27 -7.77 1.35 7.81
N LEU A 28 -7.83 0.57 6.73
CA LEU A 28 -7.93 1.11 5.38
C LEU A 28 -9.27 1.85 5.16
N VAL A 29 -9.21 3.10 4.70
CA VAL A 29 -10.41 3.90 4.42
C VAL A 29 -11.11 3.41 3.14
N LYS A 30 -12.09 2.51 3.29
CA LYS A 30 -12.79 1.80 2.19
C LYS A 30 -13.29 2.72 1.07
N THR A 31 -13.96 3.82 1.42
CA THR A 31 -14.48 4.77 0.41
C THR A 31 -13.38 5.44 -0.43
N ASN A 32 -12.20 5.69 0.17
CA ASN A 32 -11.07 6.24 -0.56
C ASN A 32 -10.35 5.15 -1.36
N MET A 33 -10.37 3.91 -0.87
CA MET A 33 -9.88 2.75 -1.59
C MET A 33 -10.67 2.50 -2.88
N GLU A 34 -12.00 2.51 -2.84
CA GLU A 34 -12.86 2.36 -4.03
C GLU A 34 -12.54 3.43 -5.09
N LYS A 35 -12.35 4.68 -4.66
CA LYS A 35 -11.95 5.78 -5.56
C LYS A 35 -10.55 5.56 -6.16
N LEU A 36 -9.61 5.06 -5.37
CA LEU A 36 -8.27 4.72 -5.84
C LEU A 36 -8.32 3.58 -6.86
N THR A 37 -9.09 2.53 -6.59
CA THR A 37 -9.30 1.39 -7.49
C THR A 37 -9.92 1.83 -8.80
N PHE A 38 -11.01 2.62 -8.76
CA PHE A 38 -11.63 3.15 -9.98
C PHE A 38 -10.65 4.01 -10.79
N TYR A 39 -9.85 4.83 -10.12
CA TYR A 39 -8.82 5.62 -10.78
C TYR A 39 -7.71 4.77 -11.39
N ALA A 40 -7.27 3.71 -10.70
CA ALA A 40 -6.26 2.78 -11.19
C ALA A 40 -6.73 1.98 -12.41
N LEU A 41 -7.97 1.47 -12.37
CA LEU A 41 -8.57 0.70 -13.48
C LEU A 41 -8.83 1.52 -14.74
N SER A 42 -8.87 2.86 -14.62
CA SER A 42 -9.10 3.72 -15.79
C SER A 42 -7.95 3.73 -16.80
N ALA A 43 -6.72 3.37 -16.42
CA ALA A 43 -5.59 3.21 -17.34
C ALA A 43 -4.45 2.40 -16.69
N PRO A 44 -3.85 1.43 -17.40
CA PRO A 44 -2.75 0.60 -16.86
C PRO A 44 -1.55 1.40 -16.35
N GLU A 45 -1.14 2.47 -17.06
CA GLU A 45 -0.02 3.33 -16.65
C GLU A 45 -0.23 4.00 -15.27
N LYS A 46 -1.49 4.20 -14.86
CA LYS A 46 -1.81 4.77 -13.54
C LYS A 46 -1.58 3.74 -12.45
N LEU A 47 -1.92 2.48 -12.70
CA LEU A 47 -1.70 1.38 -11.77
C LEU A 47 -0.21 1.23 -11.47
N ASP A 48 0.65 1.25 -12.49
CA ASP A 48 2.11 1.16 -12.30
C ASP A 48 2.65 2.29 -11.42
N ARG A 49 2.19 3.53 -11.66
CA ARG A 49 2.59 4.70 -10.84
C ARG A 49 2.08 4.63 -9.40
N ILE A 50 0.89 4.06 -9.19
CA ILE A 50 0.30 3.84 -7.88
C ILE A 50 1.08 2.76 -7.13
N GLY A 51 1.34 1.62 -7.78
CA GLY A 51 2.11 0.50 -7.23
C GLY A 51 3.53 0.90 -6.84
N ALA A 52 4.24 1.65 -7.70
CA ALA A 52 5.58 2.16 -7.40
C ALA A 52 5.58 3.07 -6.15
N TYR A 53 4.61 3.99 -6.05
CA TYR A 53 4.50 4.89 -4.91
C TYR A 53 4.11 4.17 -3.61
N LEU A 54 3.21 3.18 -3.68
CA LEU A 54 2.86 2.32 -2.55
C LEU A 54 4.08 1.52 -2.06
N SER A 55 4.89 0.99 -2.98
CA SER A 55 6.13 0.27 -2.66
C SER A 55 7.15 1.17 -1.95
N GLU A 56 7.42 2.37 -2.48
CA GLU A 56 8.30 3.36 -1.83
C GLU A 56 7.84 3.71 -0.42
N ARG A 57 6.53 3.87 -0.22
CA ARG A 57 5.93 4.17 1.07
C ARG A 57 6.08 3.00 2.04
N LEU A 58 5.79 1.78 1.58
CA LEU A 58 5.91 0.57 2.38
C LEU A 58 7.35 0.38 2.88
N ILE A 59 8.36 0.53 2.01
CA ILE A 59 9.79 0.47 2.39
C ILE A 59 10.11 1.51 3.49
N ARG A 60 9.58 2.72 3.35
CA ARG A 60 9.79 3.80 4.32
C ARG A 60 9.14 3.51 5.67
N ASP A 61 7.93 2.97 5.67
CA ASP A 61 7.18 2.67 6.90
C ASP A 61 7.77 1.45 7.62
N VAL A 62 8.25 0.44 6.88
CA VAL A 62 9.05 -0.67 7.43
C VAL A 62 10.32 -0.14 8.11
N GLY A 63 11.09 0.72 7.42
CA GLY A 63 12.31 1.31 7.99
C GLY A 63 12.08 2.20 9.21
N ARG A 64 10.85 2.68 9.42
CA ARG A 64 10.43 3.47 10.58
C ARG A 64 9.70 2.67 11.65
N HIS A 65 9.62 1.34 11.50
CA HIS A 65 8.89 0.44 12.41
C HIS A 65 7.40 0.80 12.57
N ARG A 66 6.78 1.36 11.53
CA ARG A 66 5.37 1.79 11.50
C ARG A 66 4.46 0.68 10.98
N TYR A 67 4.45 -0.45 11.67
CA TYR A 67 3.84 -1.69 11.16
C TYR A 67 2.33 -1.57 10.88
N GLY A 68 1.57 -0.79 11.64
CA GLY A 68 0.15 -0.58 11.36
C GLY A 68 -0.12 0.04 9.98
N TYR A 69 0.67 1.04 9.58
CA TYR A 69 0.58 1.61 8.22
C TYR A 69 1.11 0.66 7.14
N VAL A 70 2.06 -0.22 7.48
CA VAL A 70 2.52 -1.30 6.58
C VAL A 70 1.35 -2.24 6.27
N CYS A 71 0.59 -2.68 7.28
CA CYS A 71 -0.59 -3.52 7.08
C CYS A 71 -1.63 -2.85 6.16
N ILE A 72 -1.92 -1.56 6.37
CA ILE A 72 -2.85 -0.81 5.52
C ILE A 72 -2.35 -0.72 4.07
N ALA A 73 -1.06 -0.50 3.86
CA ALA A 73 -0.47 -0.48 2.51
C ALA A 73 -0.55 -1.85 1.83
N MET A 74 -0.37 -2.94 2.58
CA MET A 74 -0.51 -4.30 2.09
C MET A 74 -1.96 -4.60 1.69
N GLU A 75 -2.93 -4.23 2.53
CA GLU A 75 -4.36 -4.41 2.24
C GLU A 75 -4.80 -3.61 1.01
N ALA A 76 -4.33 -2.37 0.87
CA ALA A 76 -4.61 -1.54 -0.30
C ALA A 76 -4.05 -2.16 -1.59
N LEU A 77 -2.83 -2.71 -1.53
CA LEU A 77 -2.23 -3.40 -2.66
C LEU A 77 -3.06 -4.62 -3.04
N ASP A 78 -3.39 -5.50 -2.09
CA ASP A 78 -4.20 -6.70 -2.35
C ASP A 78 -5.53 -6.37 -3.05
N GLN A 79 -6.24 -5.35 -2.56
CA GLN A 79 -7.49 -4.90 -3.19
C GLN A 79 -7.29 -4.38 -4.63
N LEU A 80 -6.18 -3.69 -4.91
CA LEU A 80 -5.84 -3.29 -6.29
C LEU A 80 -5.56 -4.51 -7.17
N LEU A 81 -4.82 -5.50 -6.65
CA LEU A 81 -4.48 -6.72 -7.38
C LEU A 81 -5.74 -7.53 -7.73
N MET A 82 -6.64 -7.70 -6.75
CA MET A 82 -7.94 -8.36 -6.93
C MET A 82 -8.81 -7.65 -7.97
N ALA A 83 -8.86 -6.32 -7.92
CA ALA A 83 -9.65 -5.52 -8.85
C ALA A 83 -9.10 -5.50 -10.28
N CYS A 84 -7.77 -5.61 -10.45
CA CYS A 84 -7.14 -5.54 -11.77
C CYS A 84 -7.14 -6.87 -12.54
N HIS A 85 -7.49 -8.01 -11.93
CA HIS A 85 -7.52 -9.32 -12.59
C HIS A 85 -6.22 -9.67 -13.38
N CYS A 86 -5.09 -9.05 -13.01
CA CYS A 86 -3.86 -9.09 -13.81
C CYS A 86 -2.99 -10.30 -13.45
N GLN A 87 -2.86 -11.28 -14.35
CA GLN A 87 -1.89 -12.39 -14.25
C GLN A 87 -0.41 -11.95 -14.26
N SER A 88 -0.10 -10.66 -14.50
CA SER A 88 1.26 -10.09 -14.50
C SER A 88 1.85 -9.81 -13.10
N ILE A 89 1.07 -10.07 -12.04
CA ILE A 89 1.35 -9.75 -10.64
C ILE A 89 2.38 -10.69 -9.97
N ASN A 90 2.70 -11.84 -10.59
CA ASN A 90 3.59 -12.83 -9.99
C ASN A 90 5.00 -12.29 -9.64
N LEU A 91 5.55 -11.32 -10.38
CA LEU A 91 6.87 -10.74 -10.07
C LEU A 91 6.84 -9.74 -8.90
N PHE A 92 5.72 -9.03 -8.73
CA PHE A 92 5.54 -8.08 -7.61
C PHE A 92 5.19 -8.82 -6.31
N VAL A 93 4.32 -9.83 -6.41
CA VAL A 93 3.98 -10.73 -5.30
C VAL A 93 5.18 -11.56 -4.85
N GLU A 94 6.05 -12.01 -5.75
CA GLU A 94 7.26 -12.74 -5.35
C GLU A 94 8.26 -11.83 -4.60
N SER A 95 8.44 -10.60 -5.07
CA SER A 95 9.26 -9.58 -4.37
C SER A 95 8.67 -9.19 -3.02
N PHE A 96 7.34 -9.20 -2.93
CA PHE A 96 6.57 -8.93 -1.72
C PHE A 96 6.63 -10.08 -0.70
N LEU A 97 6.43 -11.33 -1.13
CA LEU A 97 6.54 -12.52 -0.28
C LEU A 97 7.96 -12.69 0.27
N LYS A 98 9.00 -12.36 -0.50
CA LYS A 98 10.39 -12.31 -0.01
C LYS A 98 10.59 -11.24 1.07
N MET A 99 9.87 -10.12 0.99
CA MET A 99 9.91 -9.07 2.01
C MET A 99 9.15 -9.48 3.27
N VAL A 100 7.98 -10.12 3.12
CA VAL A 100 7.18 -10.69 4.22
C VAL A 100 7.94 -11.82 4.92
N ALA A 101 8.60 -12.72 4.17
CA ALA A 101 9.45 -13.77 4.74
C ALA A 101 10.59 -13.20 5.59
N LYS A 102 11.25 -12.12 5.12
CA LYS A 102 12.27 -11.40 5.91
C LYS A 102 11.72 -10.70 7.16
N LEU A 103 10.44 -10.32 7.17
CA LEU A 103 9.78 -9.78 8.37
C LEU A 103 9.40 -10.89 9.36
N LEU A 104 9.07 -12.10 8.88
CA LEU A 104 8.78 -13.28 9.71
C LEU A 104 10.04 -13.91 10.31
N GLU A 105 11.20 -13.81 9.64
CA GLU A 105 12.52 -14.13 10.20
C GLU A 105 12.98 -13.14 11.29
N SER A 106 12.31 -11.99 11.44
CA SER A 106 12.57 -11.04 12.52
C SER A 106 11.83 -11.48 13.78
N GLU A 107 12.57 -11.86 14.83
CA GLU A 107 12.09 -12.35 16.14
C GLU A 107 11.22 -11.33 16.93
N LYS A 108 10.03 -11.00 16.42
CA LYS A 108 9.04 -10.18 17.13
C LYS A 108 7.70 -10.93 17.16
N PRO A 109 7.26 -11.42 18.34
CA PRO A 109 6.11 -12.34 18.46
C PRO A 109 4.76 -11.75 18.04
N ASN A 110 4.64 -10.42 17.89
CA ASN A 110 3.40 -9.75 17.51
C ASN A 110 3.06 -9.83 16.01
N LEU A 111 3.99 -10.25 15.15
CA LEU A 111 3.80 -10.33 13.68
C LEU A 111 3.44 -11.73 13.18
N GLN A 112 3.56 -12.78 14.01
CA GLN A 112 3.25 -14.16 13.62
C GLN A 112 1.75 -14.49 13.59
N ILE A 113 0.90 -13.66 14.19
CA ILE A 113 -0.55 -13.93 14.29
C ILE A 113 -1.30 -13.57 12.99
N LEU A 114 -0.74 -12.70 12.14
CA LEU A 114 -1.37 -12.30 10.87
C LEU A 114 -1.10 -13.27 9.70
N GLY A 115 -0.22 -14.25 9.89
CA GLY A 115 0.19 -15.20 8.83
C GLY A 115 -0.56 -16.53 8.84
N THR A 116 -1.54 -16.72 9.73
CA THR A 116 -2.19 -18.03 9.96
C THR A 116 -3.70 -18.05 9.79
N ASN A 117 -4.32 -17.01 9.22
CA ASN A 117 -5.73 -17.05 8.77
C ASN A 117 -5.93 -16.32 7.45
#